data_AF-A0AAV1CF50-F1
#
_entry.id   AF-A0AAV1CF50-F1
#
_cell.length_a   1.000
_cell.length_b   1.000
_cell.length_c   1.000
_cell.angle_alpha   90.00
_cell.angle_beta   90.00
_cell.angle_gamma   90.00
#
_symmetry.space_group_name_H-M   'P 1'
#
loop_
_entity.id
_entity.type
_entity.pdbx_description
1 polymer ?
#
loop_
_entity_poly.entity_id
_entity_poly.type
_entity_poly.pdbx_seq_one_letter_code
_entity_poly.pdbx_strand_id
1 'polypeptide(L)'
;MDHSAKSDDNKAKYEVTKDSNGVQQVLLRNPRGASVKVSLFGGQVVSWKKENGEELLFTSSKANFKPPMAVRGGIPICFPQFGNRGILEQHGFARNRMWIIDENPPPLHPNDSKGKSFVDLLFTPSEEDLKRWNHSFEFRLRVALDFDGYLTMISRVRNINCKPFSFSIAYHTYFSISDISEVRVEGLETLDYLDNLQQKERFTEQGDALTFESEIDRVYLSSEDVIAVLDHEKKQTFVIRKEGLPDVGKLKFPS
;
A
#
# COMPACT_ATOMS: atom_id res chain seq x y z
N MET A 1 32.82 -10.92 38.10
CA MET A 1 32.40 -9.99 37.04
C MET A 1 31.86 -10.84 35.93
N ASP A 2 30.57 -11.11 35.97
CA ASP A 2 29.90 -11.99 35.02
C ASP A 2 28.93 -11.14 34.20
N HIS A 3 29.38 -10.74 33.01
CA HIS A 3 28.57 -10.01 32.05
C HIS A 3 27.87 -11.02 31.14
N SER A 4 26.77 -11.59 31.63
CA SER A 4 25.79 -12.26 30.78
C SER A 4 25.13 -11.19 29.90
N ALA A 5 25.59 -11.07 28.67
CA ALA A 5 24.92 -10.31 27.63
C ALA A 5 23.50 -10.86 27.45
N LYS A 6 22.50 -10.03 27.78
CA LYS A 6 21.11 -10.27 27.38
C LYS A 6 21.09 -10.23 25.85
N SER A 7 20.79 -11.37 25.22
CA SER A 7 20.39 -11.39 23.82
C SER A 7 19.09 -10.60 23.69
N ASP A 8 19.14 -9.43 23.07
CA ASP A 8 17.96 -8.66 22.67
C ASP A 8 17.16 -9.49 21.67
N ASP A 9 16.18 -10.24 22.17
CA ASP A 9 15.19 -10.95 21.37
C ASP A 9 14.16 -9.93 20.86
N ASN A 10 14.60 -9.04 19.96
CA ASN A 10 13.75 -8.04 19.31
C ASN A 10 13.00 -8.65 18.10
N LYS A 11 12.46 -9.87 18.29
CA LYS A 11 11.63 -10.53 17.29
C LYS A 11 10.28 -9.81 17.26
N ALA A 12 9.94 -9.21 16.12
CA ALA A 12 8.69 -8.49 15.95
C ALA A 12 7.50 -9.38 16.35
N LYS A 13 6.67 -8.93 17.29
CA LYS A 13 5.51 -9.68 17.79
C LYS A 13 4.34 -9.52 16.83
N TYR A 14 4.37 -10.28 15.74
CA TYR A 14 3.21 -10.44 14.86
C TYR A 14 2.62 -11.84 14.98
N GLU A 15 1.33 -11.96 14.69
CA GLU A 15 0.63 -13.25 14.66
C GLU A 15 0.38 -13.66 13.21
N VAL A 16 0.63 -14.92 12.86
CA VAL A 16 0.27 -15.46 11.54
C VAL A 16 -1.03 -16.24 11.66
N THR A 17 -2.05 -15.77 10.95
CA THR A 17 -3.38 -16.39 10.88
C THR A 17 -3.69 -16.85 9.46
N LYS A 18 -4.83 -17.51 9.25
CA LYS A 18 -5.36 -17.79 7.91
C LYS A 18 -6.74 -17.18 7.77
N ASP A 19 -7.07 -16.70 6.57
CA ASP A 19 -8.42 -16.28 6.24
C ASP A 19 -9.35 -17.48 5.96
N SER A 20 -10.61 -17.22 5.65
CA SER A 20 -11.61 -18.25 5.33
C SER A 20 -11.27 -19.09 4.10
N ASN A 21 -10.36 -18.64 3.24
CA ASN A 21 -9.88 -19.36 2.06
C ASN A 21 -8.53 -20.07 2.32
N GLY A 22 -8.01 -20.01 3.55
CA GLY A 22 -6.74 -20.62 3.93
C GLY A 22 -5.51 -19.78 3.57
N VAL A 23 -5.67 -18.56 3.04
CA VAL A 23 -4.55 -17.67 2.73
C VAL A 23 -3.95 -17.14 4.03
N GLN A 24 -2.63 -17.25 4.16
CA GLN A 24 -1.92 -16.73 5.33
C GLN A 24 -1.99 -15.21 5.39
N GLN A 25 -2.20 -14.70 6.60
CA GLN A 25 -2.23 -13.29 6.93
C GLN A 25 -1.37 -13.03 8.15
N VAL A 26 -0.76 -11.86 8.19
CA VAL A 26 0.00 -11.36 9.33
C VAL A 26 -0.83 -10.29 10.02
N LEU A 27 -1.00 -10.43 11.33
CA LEU A 27 -1.67 -9.48 12.20
C LEU A 27 -0.63 -8.74 13.04
N LEU A 28 -0.53 -7.44 12.82
CA LEU A 28 0.23 -6.52 13.65
C LEU A 28 -0.72 -5.88 14.66
N ARG A 29 -0.27 -5.75 15.91
CA ARG A 29 -1.00 -5.02 16.96
C ARG A 29 -0.03 -4.11 17.68
N ASN A 30 -0.47 -2.89 17.98
CA ASN A 30 0.27 -2.03 18.89
C ASN A 30 -0.26 -2.18 20.34
N PRO A 31 0.49 -1.73 21.35
CA PRO A 31 0.05 -1.84 22.75
C PRO A 31 -1.24 -1.10 23.10
N ARG A 32 -1.65 -0.09 22.31
CA ARG A 32 -2.89 0.66 22.53
C ARG A 32 -4.13 -0.01 21.92
N GLY A 33 -3.95 -1.06 21.12
CA GLY A 33 -5.03 -1.86 20.53
C GLY A 33 -5.31 -1.60 19.05
N ALA A 34 -4.62 -0.65 18.40
CA ALA A 34 -4.68 -0.51 16.96
C ALA A 34 -4.12 -1.78 16.28
N SER A 35 -4.60 -2.09 15.08
CA SER A 35 -4.19 -3.31 14.39
C SER A 35 -4.13 -3.16 12.88
N VAL A 36 -3.27 -3.95 12.24
CA VAL A 36 -3.12 -4.02 10.78
C VAL A 36 -3.09 -5.49 10.38
N LYS A 37 -3.85 -5.87 9.36
CA LYS A 37 -3.79 -7.19 8.74
C LYS A 37 -3.18 -7.12 7.36
N VAL A 38 -2.18 -7.95 7.11
CA VAL A 38 -1.46 -8.05 5.84
C VAL A 38 -1.65 -9.44 5.27
N SER A 39 -2.24 -9.54 4.08
CA SER A 39 -2.35 -10.79 3.33
C SER A 39 -1.01 -11.13 2.67
N LEU A 40 -0.54 -12.37 2.84
CA LEU A 40 0.63 -12.85 2.09
C LEU A 40 0.32 -12.98 0.59
N PHE A 41 -0.95 -13.19 0.21
CA PHE A 41 -1.35 -13.01 -1.18
C PHE A 41 -1.38 -11.51 -1.51
N GLY A 42 -0.53 -11.11 -2.46
CA GLY A 42 -0.35 -9.76 -2.94
C GLY A 42 0.50 -8.84 -2.07
N GLY A 43 1.00 -9.31 -0.92
CA GLY A 43 1.67 -8.46 0.06
C GLY A 43 0.77 -7.32 0.54
N GLN A 44 -0.54 -7.57 0.56
CA GLN A 44 -1.57 -6.53 0.58
C GLN A 44 -2.05 -6.26 1.99
N VAL A 45 -2.03 -5.00 2.42
CA VAL A 45 -2.74 -4.59 3.64
C VAL A 45 -4.24 -4.66 3.36
N VAL A 46 -4.97 -5.45 4.13
CA VAL A 46 -6.42 -5.70 3.93
C VAL A 46 -7.29 -5.09 5.04
N SER A 47 -6.70 -4.68 6.16
CA SER A 47 -7.41 -4.03 7.26
C SER A 47 -6.42 -3.19 8.06
N TRP A 48 -6.85 -2.00 8.48
CA TRP A 48 -6.14 -1.12 9.39
C TRP A 48 -7.16 -0.48 10.34
N LYS A 49 -7.04 -0.77 11.63
CA LYS A 49 -8.02 -0.36 12.64
C LYS A 49 -7.41 0.51 13.71
N LYS A 50 -8.15 1.54 14.12
CA LYS A 50 -7.88 2.32 15.32
C LYS A 50 -8.04 1.46 16.58
N GLU A 51 -7.63 2.03 17.71
CA GLU A 51 -7.73 1.41 19.05
C GLU A 51 -9.16 1.06 19.46
N ASN A 52 -10.12 1.88 19.03
CA ASN A 52 -11.55 1.65 19.24
C ASN A 52 -12.16 0.59 18.28
N GLY A 53 -11.36 -0.01 17.39
CA GLY A 53 -11.79 -1.02 16.43
C GLY A 53 -12.38 -0.48 15.12
N GLU A 54 -12.45 0.84 14.95
CA GLU A 54 -12.91 1.50 13.72
C GLU A 54 -11.98 1.18 12.55
N GLU A 55 -12.56 0.75 11.42
CA GLU A 55 -11.82 0.39 10.21
C GLU A 55 -11.50 1.63 9.37
N LEU A 56 -10.24 1.75 8.95
CA LEU A 56 -9.70 2.87 8.21
C LEU A 56 -9.60 2.59 6.70
N LEU A 57 -9.64 1.32 6.31
CA LEU A 57 -9.56 0.91 4.90
C LEU A 57 -10.88 0.34 4.42
N PHE A 58 -11.30 0.76 3.23
CA PHE A 58 -12.45 0.17 2.56
C PHE A 58 -12.03 -1.17 1.95
N THR A 59 -12.78 -2.23 2.29
CA THR A 59 -12.71 -3.51 1.60
C THR A 59 -14.10 -3.90 1.13
N SER A 60 -14.23 -4.22 -0.16
CA SER A 60 -15.54 -4.53 -0.73
C SER A 60 -16.12 -5.77 -0.06
N SER A 61 -17.40 -5.74 0.31
CA SER A 61 -18.13 -6.91 0.81
C SER A 61 -18.24 -8.04 -0.23
N LYS A 62 -18.05 -7.70 -1.52
CA LYS A 62 -17.98 -8.62 -2.66
C LYS A 62 -16.55 -8.99 -3.04
N ALA A 63 -15.54 -8.54 -2.29
CA ALA A 63 -14.15 -8.85 -2.59
C ALA A 63 -13.95 -10.37 -2.57
N ASN A 64 -13.48 -10.92 -3.69
CA ASN A 64 -13.10 -12.31 -3.75
C ASN A 64 -11.68 -12.44 -3.20
N PHE A 65 -11.55 -12.99 -2.00
CA PHE A 65 -10.26 -13.27 -1.37
C PHE A 65 -9.63 -14.57 -1.88
N LYS A 66 -10.23 -15.23 -2.88
CA LYS A 66 -9.65 -16.42 -3.50
C LYS A 66 -8.63 -16.04 -4.57
N PRO A 67 -7.37 -16.52 -4.45
CA PRO A 67 -6.44 -16.51 -5.56
C PRO A 67 -7.06 -17.13 -6.82
N PRO A 68 -6.72 -16.65 -8.04
CA PRO A 68 -5.63 -15.72 -8.34
C PRO A 68 -6.05 -14.25 -8.43
N MET A 69 -7.30 -13.89 -8.10
CA MET A 69 -7.80 -12.53 -8.29
C MET A 69 -7.35 -11.60 -7.16
N ALA A 70 -6.82 -10.43 -7.52
CA ALA A 70 -6.48 -9.38 -6.55
C ALA A 70 -7.69 -9.01 -5.67
N VAL A 71 -7.43 -8.81 -4.38
CA VAL A 71 -8.44 -8.41 -3.41
C VAL A 71 -8.86 -6.96 -3.67
N ARG A 72 -10.17 -6.72 -3.82
CA ARG A 72 -10.75 -5.38 -4.03
C ARG A 72 -10.90 -4.63 -2.70
N GLY A 73 -9.94 -3.76 -2.40
CA GLY A 73 -9.92 -2.93 -1.19
C GLY A 73 -8.59 -2.99 -0.47
N GLY A 74 -8.48 -2.35 0.70
CA GLY A 74 -7.21 -2.26 1.41
C GLY A 74 -6.17 -1.47 0.63
N ILE A 75 -4.95 -2.01 0.50
CA ILE A 75 -3.83 -1.37 -0.21
C ILE A 75 -3.17 -2.37 -1.19
N PRO A 76 -3.76 -2.63 -2.36
CA PRO A 76 -3.11 -3.42 -3.40
C PRO A 76 -1.84 -2.75 -3.91
N ILE A 77 -0.84 -3.55 -4.24
CA ILE A 77 0.44 -3.08 -4.78
C ILE A 77 0.44 -3.22 -6.30
N CYS A 78 0.57 -2.09 -7.01
CA CYS A 78 0.81 -2.09 -8.44
C CYS A 78 2.30 -2.24 -8.69
N PHE A 79 2.74 -3.35 -9.29
CA PHE A 79 4.13 -3.56 -9.69
C PHE A 79 4.21 -4.72 -10.70
N PRO A 80 5.06 -4.63 -11.73
CA PRO A 80 6.00 -3.54 -12.05
C PRO A 80 5.39 -2.46 -12.96
N GLN A 81 4.07 -2.45 -13.11
CA GLN A 81 3.34 -1.55 -13.98
C GLN A 81 2.17 -0.89 -13.25
N PHE A 82 1.95 0.40 -13.47
CA PHE A 82 0.72 1.10 -13.10
C PHE A 82 -0.25 1.18 -14.29
N GLY A 83 -1.51 0.83 -14.05
CA GLY A 83 -2.55 0.82 -15.08
C GLY A 83 -2.17 -0.05 -16.28
N ASN A 84 -2.57 0.39 -17.47
CA ASN A 84 -2.26 -0.23 -18.76
C ASN A 84 -1.13 0.51 -19.49
N ARG A 85 -0.10 0.98 -18.76
CA ARG A 85 1.00 1.78 -19.34
C ARG A 85 2.06 0.96 -20.09
N GLY A 86 1.96 -0.36 -20.09
CA GLY A 86 2.88 -1.24 -20.81
C GLY A 86 2.23 -2.55 -21.20
N ILE A 87 3.04 -3.55 -21.54
CA ILE A 87 2.59 -4.83 -22.13
C ILE A 87 2.04 -5.83 -21.10
N LEU A 88 2.18 -5.54 -19.80
CA LEU A 88 1.74 -6.43 -18.73
C LEU A 88 0.26 -6.23 -18.44
N GLU A 89 -0.31 -7.19 -17.71
CA GLU A 89 -1.65 -7.07 -17.15
C GLU A 89 -1.83 -5.77 -16.35
N GLN A 90 -3.07 -5.27 -16.28
CA GLN A 90 -3.36 -4.01 -15.60
C GLN A 90 -2.83 -4.02 -14.16
N HIS A 91 -2.07 -2.98 -13.80
CA HIS A 91 -1.40 -2.84 -12.50
C HIS A 91 -0.30 -3.88 -12.20
N GLY A 92 0.16 -4.61 -13.22
CA GLY A 92 1.15 -5.67 -13.06
C GLY A 92 0.64 -6.84 -12.23
N PHE A 93 1.57 -7.66 -11.76
CA PHE A 93 1.28 -8.98 -11.21
C PHE A 93 1.60 -9.15 -9.73
N ALA A 94 2.30 -8.21 -9.08
CA ALA A 94 2.71 -8.36 -7.67
C ALA A 94 1.54 -8.62 -6.71
N ARG A 95 0.40 -7.96 -6.94
CA ARG A 95 -0.87 -8.16 -6.19
C ARG A 95 -1.54 -9.52 -6.43
N ASN A 96 -1.11 -10.27 -7.44
CA ASN A 96 -1.66 -11.57 -7.85
C ASN A 96 -0.72 -12.73 -7.49
N ARG A 97 0.28 -12.51 -6.63
CA ARG A 97 1.30 -13.50 -6.26
C ARG A 97 1.35 -13.71 -4.76
N MET A 98 1.82 -14.89 -4.35
CA MET A 98 2.15 -15.12 -2.95
C MET A 98 3.49 -14.48 -2.63
N TRP A 99 3.52 -13.73 -1.54
CA TRP A 99 4.71 -13.19 -0.91
C TRP A 99 5.06 -14.09 0.26
N ILE A 100 6.34 -14.08 0.65
CA ILE A 100 6.82 -14.77 1.84
C ILE A 100 7.19 -13.76 2.91
N ILE A 101 7.17 -14.18 4.17
CA ILE A 101 7.76 -13.40 5.26
C ILE A 101 9.29 -13.47 5.11
N ASP A 102 9.95 -12.32 5.04
CA ASP A 102 11.42 -12.22 5.00
C ASP A 102 11.96 -12.30 6.43
N GLU A 103 12.53 -13.45 6.80
CA GLU A 103 13.10 -13.65 8.14
C GLU A 103 14.46 -12.95 8.32
N ASN A 104 15.12 -12.55 7.23
CA ASN A 104 16.42 -11.90 7.25
C ASN A 104 16.43 -10.61 6.42
N PRO A 105 15.56 -9.64 6.75
CA PRO A 105 15.46 -8.41 6.00
C PRO A 105 16.74 -7.58 6.17
N PRO A 106 17.22 -6.89 5.12
CA PRO A 106 18.28 -5.90 5.28
C PRO A 106 17.88 -4.86 6.33
N PRO A 107 18.81 -4.39 7.18
CA PRO A 107 18.47 -3.41 8.21
C PRO A 107 17.80 -2.19 7.59
N LEU A 108 16.74 -1.71 8.25
CA LEU A 108 16.21 -0.37 8.01
C LEU A 108 16.97 0.65 8.86
N HIS A 109 16.69 1.94 8.66
CA HIS A 109 17.33 2.98 9.45
C HIS A 109 17.09 2.73 10.97
N PRO A 110 18.07 3.00 11.85
CA PRO A 110 17.99 2.64 13.27
C PRO A 110 16.78 3.22 14.03
N ASN A 111 16.17 4.30 13.53
CA ASN A 111 14.98 4.90 14.13
C ASN A 111 13.66 4.16 13.82
N ASP A 112 13.65 3.22 12.89
CA ASP A 112 12.43 2.51 12.46
C ASP A 112 11.98 1.38 13.41
N SER A 113 12.71 1.14 14.51
CA SER A 113 12.49 -0.06 15.35
C SER A 113 12.08 0.24 16.79
N LYS A 114 12.04 1.52 17.22
CA LYS A 114 11.60 1.84 18.58
C LYS A 114 10.08 1.74 18.70
N GLY A 115 9.60 0.61 19.22
CA GLY A 115 8.20 0.41 19.65
C GLY A 115 7.19 0.09 18.53
N LYS A 116 7.65 -0.13 17.29
CA LYS A 116 6.80 -0.46 16.15
C LYS A 116 6.61 -1.97 16.03
N SER A 117 5.38 -2.43 15.80
CA SER A 117 5.13 -3.80 15.34
C SER A 117 5.26 -3.82 13.82
N PHE A 118 6.09 -4.70 13.27
CA PHE A 118 6.30 -4.74 11.81
C PHE A 118 6.43 -6.17 11.27
N VAL A 119 6.23 -6.30 9.96
CA VAL A 119 6.57 -7.50 9.18
C VAL A 119 7.29 -7.08 7.92
N ASP A 120 8.32 -7.83 7.55
CA ASP A 120 8.99 -7.74 6.26
C ASP A 120 8.51 -8.86 5.35
N LEU A 121 8.12 -8.51 4.14
CA LEU A 121 7.69 -9.44 3.11
C LEU A 121 8.65 -9.37 1.92
N LEU A 122 8.82 -10.50 1.25
CA LEU A 122 9.63 -10.63 0.05
C LEU A 122 8.81 -11.26 -1.09
N PHE A 123 8.91 -10.65 -2.26
CA PHE A 123 8.45 -11.19 -3.53
C PHE A 123 9.62 -11.32 -4.50
N THR A 124 9.78 -12.54 -5.01
CA THR A 124 10.70 -12.90 -6.09
C THR A 124 9.92 -13.48 -7.26
N PRO A 125 10.26 -13.16 -8.52
CA PRO A 125 9.52 -13.66 -9.67
C PRO A 125 9.64 -15.18 -9.80
N SER A 126 8.51 -15.84 -10.11
CA SER A 126 8.51 -17.24 -10.52
C SER A 126 8.99 -17.41 -11.97
N GLU A 127 9.20 -18.65 -12.42
CA GLU A 127 9.49 -18.92 -13.85
C GLU A 127 8.40 -18.39 -14.79
N GLU A 128 7.13 -18.41 -14.36
CA GLU A 128 6.02 -17.85 -15.14
C GLU A 128 6.11 -16.32 -15.23
N ASP A 129 6.47 -15.65 -14.13
CA ASP A 129 6.65 -14.21 -14.11
C ASP A 129 7.81 -13.79 -15.01
N LEU A 130 8.92 -14.55 -14.99
CA LEU A 130 10.07 -14.33 -15.88
C LEU A 130 9.72 -14.52 -17.36
N LYS A 131 8.78 -15.42 -17.70
CA LYS A 131 8.26 -15.55 -19.08
C LYS A 131 7.45 -14.33 -19.51
N ARG A 132 6.72 -13.70 -18.60
CA ARG A 132 5.89 -12.51 -18.87
C ARG A 132 6.72 -11.21 -18.86
N TRP A 133 7.68 -11.12 -17.94
CA TRP A 133 8.56 -9.98 -17.75
C TRP A 133 9.95 -10.50 -17.37
N ASN A 134 10.85 -10.57 -18.36
CA ASN A 134 12.15 -11.23 -18.23
C ASN A 134 13.18 -10.40 -17.46
N HIS A 135 12.87 -10.12 -16.19
CA HIS A 135 13.75 -9.45 -15.27
C HIS A 135 13.72 -10.12 -13.90
N SER A 136 14.91 -10.47 -13.40
CA SER A 136 15.08 -10.95 -12.03
C SER A 136 15.17 -9.77 -11.07
N PHE A 137 14.37 -9.81 -10.01
CA PHE A 137 14.33 -8.76 -8.99
C PHE A 137 14.00 -9.37 -7.62
N GLU A 138 14.30 -8.63 -6.56
CA GLU A 138 13.73 -8.85 -5.23
C GLU A 138 12.90 -7.62 -4.87
N PHE A 139 11.62 -7.81 -4.59
CA PHE A 139 10.76 -6.76 -4.06
C PHE A 139 10.49 -7.05 -2.58
N ARG A 140 11.10 -6.24 -1.71
CA ARG A 140 10.82 -6.23 -0.27
C ARG A 140 9.82 -5.16 0.11
N LEU A 141 8.91 -5.51 1.01
CA LEU A 141 7.94 -4.60 1.60
C LEU A 141 8.00 -4.73 3.13
N ARG A 142 8.27 -3.63 3.83
CA ARG A 142 7.98 -3.55 5.26
C ARG A 142 6.61 -2.93 5.46
N VAL A 143 5.79 -3.57 6.28
CA VAL A 143 4.57 -2.99 6.84
C VAL A 143 4.79 -2.80 8.35
N ALA A 144 4.67 -1.58 8.83
CA ALA A 144 4.87 -1.24 10.24
C ALA A 144 3.65 -0.49 10.80
N LEU A 145 3.28 -0.84 12.03
CA LEU A 145 2.27 -0.17 12.83
C LEU A 145 2.94 0.46 14.05
N ASP A 146 2.85 1.78 14.12
CA ASP A 146 3.44 2.58 15.19
C ASP A 146 2.57 2.58 16.45
N PHE A 147 3.14 3.05 17.56
CA PHE A 147 2.45 3.17 18.84
C PHE A 147 1.19 4.06 18.76
N ASP A 148 1.23 5.13 17.97
CA ASP A 148 0.09 6.05 17.77
C ASP A 148 -0.91 5.58 16.70
N GLY A 149 -0.72 4.38 16.15
CA GLY A 149 -1.61 3.79 15.16
C GLY A 149 -1.30 4.16 13.72
N TYR A 150 -0.22 4.93 13.46
CA TYR A 150 0.23 5.24 12.10
C TYR A 150 0.70 3.98 11.36
N LEU A 151 0.21 3.81 10.14
CA LEU A 151 0.64 2.76 9.21
C LEU A 151 1.75 3.29 8.31
N THR A 152 2.91 2.62 8.32
CA THR A 152 4.04 2.91 7.43
C THR A 152 4.29 1.72 6.51
N MET A 153 4.45 1.99 5.20
CA MET A 153 4.79 0.97 4.19
C MET A 153 6.03 1.38 3.41
N ILE A 154 7.09 0.56 3.49
CA ILE A 154 8.38 0.86 2.86
C ILE A 154 8.67 -0.21 1.80
N SER A 155 8.78 0.20 0.54
CA SER A 155 9.11 -0.69 -0.58
C SER A 155 10.59 -0.56 -0.97
N ARG A 156 11.24 -1.68 -1.23
CA ARG A 156 12.62 -1.74 -1.75
C ARG A 156 12.68 -2.75 -2.89
N VAL A 157 13.04 -2.28 -4.08
CA VAL A 157 13.23 -3.13 -5.26
C VAL A 157 14.72 -3.23 -5.55
N ARG A 158 15.25 -4.46 -5.51
CA ARG A 158 16.63 -4.76 -5.88
C ARG A 158 16.65 -5.39 -7.27
N ASN A 159 17.38 -4.78 -8.19
CA ASN A 159 17.73 -5.42 -9.45
C ASN A 159 18.79 -6.50 -9.19
N ILE A 160 18.43 -7.77 -9.39
CA ILE A 160 19.35 -8.93 -9.35
C ILE A 160 19.54 -9.54 -10.75
N ASN A 161 19.06 -8.85 -11.78
CA ASN A 161 19.24 -9.21 -13.17
C ASN A 161 20.64 -8.79 -13.65
N CYS A 162 21.07 -9.35 -14.79
CA CYS A 162 22.31 -8.95 -15.46
C CYS A 162 22.19 -7.63 -16.25
N LYS A 163 20.98 -7.06 -16.36
CA LYS A 163 20.69 -5.83 -17.11
C LYS A 163 19.81 -4.86 -16.31
N PRO A 164 19.96 -3.54 -16.49
CA PRO A 164 18.99 -2.56 -16.01
C PRO A 164 17.58 -2.82 -16.55
N PHE A 165 16.56 -2.47 -15.76
CA PHE A 165 15.16 -2.47 -16.18
C PHE A 165 14.42 -1.29 -15.55
N SER A 166 13.35 -0.86 -16.22
CA SER A 166 12.46 0.19 -15.72
C SER A 166 11.18 -0.44 -15.19
N PHE A 167 10.61 0.16 -14.15
CA PHE A 167 9.35 -0.26 -13.57
C PHE A 167 8.59 0.95 -13.04
N SER A 168 7.34 0.72 -12.67
CA SER A 168 6.53 1.65 -11.89
C SER A 168 5.94 0.91 -10.69
N ILE A 169 5.74 1.65 -9.60
CA ILE A 169 5.12 1.16 -8.37
C ILE A 169 4.02 2.12 -7.95
N ALA A 170 2.91 1.60 -7.41
CA ALA A 170 1.91 2.41 -6.73
C ALA A 170 1.23 1.63 -5.60
N TYR A 171 0.95 2.32 -4.50
CA TYR A 171 0.06 1.82 -3.46
C TYR A 171 -1.36 2.26 -3.76
N HIS A 172 -2.24 1.31 -4.06
CA HIS A 172 -3.60 1.61 -4.49
C HIS A 172 -4.56 1.68 -3.29
N THR A 173 -4.32 2.61 -2.38
CA THR A 173 -5.03 2.69 -1.08
C THR A 173 -6.52 3.00 -1.23
N TYR A 174 -7.38 2.19 -0.61
CA TYR A 174 -8.82 2.42 -0.49
C TYR A 174 -9.15 2.84 0.93
N PHE A 175 -9.45 4.13 1.16
CA PHE A 175 -9.84 4.62 2.48
C PHE A 175 -11.31 4.35 2.79
N SER A 176 -11.62 4.05 4.06
CA SER A 176 -13.00 3.98 4.54
C SER A 176 -13.49 5.37 4.92
N ILE A 177 -14.21 5.99 3.99
CA ILE A 177 -14.91 7.28 4.18
C ILE A 177 -16.38 7.05 4.58
N SER A 178 -17.11 8.09 4.96
CA SER A 178 -18.57 8.02 5.16
C SER A 178 -19.31 8.15 3.83
N ASP A 179 -19.37 9.37 3.30
CA ASP A 179 -20.00 9.75 2.04
C ASP A 179 -18.98 10.54 1.22
N ILE A 180 -18.83 10.15 -0.04
CA ILE A 180 -17.89 10.77 -0.98
C ILE A 180 -18.20 12.24 -1.26
N SER A 181 -19.47 12.67 -1.10
CA SER A 181 -19.87 14.07 -1.21
C SER A 181 -19.40 14.94 -0.04
N GLU A 182 -19.09 14.34 1.11
CA GLU A 182 -18.55 15.00 2.31
C GLU A 182 -17.01 14.91 2.40
N VAL A 183 -16.36 14.40 1.34
CA VAL A 183 -14.91 14.22 1.27
C VAL A 183 -14.28 15.27 0.36
N ARG A 184 -13.17 15.84 0.84
CA ARG A 184 -12.29 16.68 0.05
C ARG A 184 -10.84 16.22 0.15
N VAL A 185 -10.08 16.40 -0.93
CA VAL A 185 -8.64 16.11 -0.97
C VAL A 185 -7.87 17.39 -1.15
N GLU A 186 -6.94 17.65 -0.24
CA GLU A 186 -6.04 18.81 -0.23
C GLU A 186 -4.59 18.38 -0.51
N GLY A 187 -3.78 19.28 -1.06
CA GLY A 187 -2.40 19.06 -1.49
C GLY A 187 -2.25 18.68 -2.96
N LEU A 188 -3.32 18.85 -3.75
CA LEU A 188 -3.36 18.59 -5.19
C LEU A 188 -3.71 19.84 -6.02
N GLU A 189 -3.85 20.98 -5.36
CA GLU A 189 -4.24 22.26 -5.96
C GLU A 189 -3.17 22.69 -6.96
N THR A 190 -3.57 23.30 -8.08
CA THR A 190 -2.68 23.83 -9.13
C THR A 190 -1.80 22.79 -9.84
N LEU A 191 -1.92 21.51 -9.50
CA LEU A 191 -1.16 20.44 -10.13
C LEU A 191 -1.76 20.03 -11.47
N ASP A 192 -0.88 19.64 -12.37
CA ASP A 192 -1.29 18.99 -13.60
C ASP A 192 -1.69 17.53 -13.34
N TYR A 193 -2.78 17.11 -13.97
CA TYR A 193 -3.23 15.73 -13.96
C TYR A 193 -3.54 15.21 -15.35
N LEU A 194 -3.44 13.89 -15.50
CA LEU A 194 -3.91 13.14 -16.66
C LEU A 194 -5.26 12.51 -16.34
N ASP A 195 -6.28 12.77 -17.15
CA ASP A 195 -7.62 12.20 -16.94
C ASP A 195 -7.83 10.91 -17.76
N ASN A 196 -7.89 9.76 -17.09
CA ASN A 196 -8.08 8.48 -17.76
C ASN A 196 -9.46 8.33 -18.41
N LEU A 197 -10.47 9.11 -17.99
CA LEU A 197 -11.80 9.12 -18.62
C LEU A 197 -11.79 9.95 -19.91
N GLN A 198 -10.84 10.87 -20.06
CA GLN A 198 -10.65 11.71 -21.24
C GLN A 198 -9.36 11.34 -21.99
N GLN A 199 -9.13 10.03 -22.19
CA GLN A 199 -8.01 9.50 -22.99
C GLN A 199 -6.61 9.99 -22.53
N LYS A 200 -6.46 10.30 -21.24
CA LYS A 200 -5.23 10.84 -20.62
C LYS A 200 -4.86 12.23 -21.12
N GLU A 201 -5.85 13.03 -21.51
CA GLU A 201 -5.65 14.46 -21.73
C GLU A 201 -5.16 15.13 -20.43
N ARG A 202 -4.31 16.14 -20.60
CA ARG A 202 -3.66 16.86 -19.50
C ARG A 202 -4.46 18.10 -19.16
N PHE A 203 -4.76 18.25 -17.88
CA PHE A 203 -5.46 19.40 -17.29
C PHE A 203 -4.69 19.88 -16.07
N THR A 204 -5.12 21.02 -15.52
CA THR A 204 -4.57 21.59 -14.28
C THR A 204 -5.69 21.78 -13.28
N GLU A 205 -5.52 21.30 -12.05
CA GLU A 205 -6.48 21.47 -10.97
C GLU A 205 -6.62 22.95 -10.59
N GLN A 206 -7.85 23.46 -10.60
CA GLN A 206 -8.14 24.88 -10.32
C GLN A 206 -8.84 25.09 -8.98
N GLY A 207 -9.35 24.02 -8.35
CA GLY A 207 -10.01 24.13 -7.06
C GLY A 207 -9.02 24.28 -5.90
N ASP A 208 -9.47 24.95 -4.83
CA ASP A 208 -8.75 25.02 -3.54
C ASP A 208 -8.68 23.66 -2.82
N ALA A 209 -9.53 22.72 -3.22
CA ALA A 209 -9.50 21.32 -2.84
C ALA A 209 -10.23 20.51 -3.91
N LEU A 210 -9.85 19.25 -4.08
CA LEU A 210 -10.57 18.33 -4.95
C LEU A 210 -11.81 17.78 -4.24
N THR A 211 -12.96 17.97 -4.87
CA THR A 211 -14.26 17.38 -4.48
C THR A 211 -14.75 16.40 -5.54
N PHE A 212 -15.78 15.62 -5.21
CA PHE A 212 -16.25 14.51 -6.03
C PHE A 212 -17.72 14.68 -6.44
N GLU A 213 -17.96 15.30 -7.59
CA GLU A 213 -19.33 15.50 -8.12
C GLU A 213 -19.75 14.39 -9.12
N SER A 214 -18.79 13.65 -9.66
CA SER A 214 -18.99 12.59 -10.64
C SER A 214 -17.78 11.65 -10.66
N GLU A 215 -17.87 10.52 -11.37
CA GLU A 215 -16.75 9.60 -11.51
C GLU A 215 -15.50 10.34 -12.00
N ILE A 216 -14.41 10.19 -11.26
CA ILE A 216 -13.09 10.65 -11.66
C ILE A 216 -12.13 9.45 -11.76
N ASP A 217 -11.13 9.56 -12.63
CA ASP A 217 -9.99 8.66 -12.70
C ASP A 217 -8.76 9.46 -13.16
N ARG A 218 -8.18 10.22 -12.23
CA ARG A 218 -7.10 11.17 -12.51
C ARG A 218 -5.76 10.68 -11.97
N VAL A 219 -4.68 11.11 -12.62
CA VAL A 219 -3.30 10.93 -12.15
C VAL A 219 -2.61 12.29 -12.08
N TYR A 220 -2.47 12.82 -10.88
CA TYR A 220 -1.75 14.04 -10.57
C TYR A 220 -0.24 13.78 -10.62
N LEU A 221 0.48 14.65 -11.32
CA LEU A 221 1.90 14.50 -11.61
C LEU A 221 2.73 15.35 -10.66
N SER A 222 3.83 14.80 -10.15
CA SER A 222 4.81 15.57 -9.36
C SER A 222 4.20 16.34 -8.17
N SER A 223 3.29 15.70 -7.45
CA SER A 223 2.68 16.24 -6.23
C SER A 223 3.67 16.37 -5.07
N GLU A 224 3.38 17.31 -4.17
CA GLU A 224 4.05 17.44 -2.89
C GLU A 224 3.97 16.14 -2.07
N ASP A 225 4.86 15.98 -1.10
CA ASP A 225 4.98 14.75 -0.33
C ASP A 225 3.91 14.56 0.75
N VAL A 226 2.96 15.49 0.86
CA VAL A 226 1.88 15.45 1.83
C VAL A 226 0.53 15.73 1.15
N ILE A 227 -0.42 14.83 1.39
CA ILE A 227 -1.80 14.94 0.88
C ILE A 227 -2.73 14.68 2.04
N ALA A 228 -3.81 15.45 2.14
CA ALA A 228 -4.82 15.26 3.16
C ALA A 228 -6.15 14.86 2.52
N VAL A 229 -6.76 13.78 3.01
CA VAL A 229 -8.13 13.39 2.67
C VAL A 229 -9.00 13.69 3.89
N LEU A 230 -9.86 14.69 3.79
CA LEU A 230 -10.73 15.12 4.87
C LEU A 230 -12.13 14.55 4.65
N ASP A 231 -12.66 13.90 5.67
CA ASP A 231 -14.02 13.38 5.76
C ASP A 231 -14.76 14.19 6.83
N HIS A 232 -15.64 15.10 6.40
CA HIS A 232 -16.28 16.07 7.28
C HIS A 232 -17.30 15.43 8.22
N GLU A 233 -18.04 14.43 7.74
CA GLU A 233 -19.07 13.76 8.51
C GLU A 233 -18.45 12.87 9.61
N LYS A 234 -17.37 12.13 9.31
CA LYS A 234 -16.62 11.39 10.35
C LYS A 234 -15.73 12.27 11.21
N LYS A 235 -15.54 13.55 10.83
CA LYS A 235 -14.56 14.47 11.45
C LYS A 235 -13.16 13.84 11.48
N GLN A 236 -12.76 13.26 10.36
CA GLN A 236 -11.53 12.50 10.22
C GLN A 236 -10.68 13.04 9.08
N THR A 237 -9.36 12.99 9.26
CA THR A 237 -8.41 13.33 8.21
C THR A 237 -7.38 12.20 8.06
N PHE A 238 -7.23 11.70 6.84
CA PHE A 238 -6.10 10.87 6.47
C PHE A 238 -4.99 11.76 5.95
N VAL A 239 -3.84 11.79 6.64
CA VAL A 239 -2.64 12.46 6.16
C VAL A 239 -1.72 11.43 5.54
N ILE A 240 -1.51 11.53 4.24
CA ILE A 240 -0.65 10.65 3.47
C ILE A 240 0.69 11.36 3.33
N ARG A 241 1.76 10.71 3.78
CA ARG A 241 3.14 11.15 3.57
C ARG A 241 3.83 10.16 2.66
N LYS A 242 4.46 10.65 1.60
CA LYS A 242 5.14 9.82 0.60
C LYS A 242 6.57 10.28 0.39
N GLU A 243 7.44 9.35 0.02
CA GLU A 243 8.82 9.60 -0.36
C GLU A 243 9.16 8.66 -1.53
N GLY A 244 9.84 9.18 -2.56
CA GLY A 244 10.19 8.38 -3.75
C GLY A 244 8.99 7.99 -4.62
N LEU A 245 7.80 8.56 -4.37
CA LEU A 245 6.58 8.39 -5.15
C LEU A 245 6.10 9.79 -5.59
N PRO A 246 6.48 10.26 -6.80
CA PRO A 246 6.18 11.63 -7.20
C PRO A 246 4.71 11.85 -7.59
N ASP A 247 4.03 10.80 -8.06
CA ASP A 247 2.68 10.89 -8.62
C ASP A 247 1.61 10.38 -7.64
N VAL A 248 0.40 10.90 -7.79
CA VAL A 248 -0.80 10.51 -7.02
C VAL A 248 -1.90 10.18 -8.00
N GLY A 249 -2.50 9.00 -7.94
CA GLY A 249 -3.47 8.63 -8.95
C GLY A 249 -4.53 7.64 -8.52
N LYS A 250 -5.54 7.53 -9.39
CA LYS A 250 -6.71 6.64 -9.28
C LYS A 250 -7.56 6.91 -8.05
N LEU A 251 -7.93 8.16 -7.87
CA LEU A 251 -9.06 8.55 -7.05
C LEU A 251 -10.31 8.06 -7.76
N LYS A 252 -11.05 7.10 -7.19
CA LYS A 252 -12.22 6.49 -7.85
C LYS A 252 -13.30 6.18 -6.82
N PHE A 253 -14.55 6.36 -7.22
CA PHE A 253 -15.72 5.88 -6.47
C PHE A 253 -15.66 4.36 -6.27
N PRO A 254 -15.82 3.84 -5.05
CA PRO A 254 -16.12 2.43 -4.90
C PRO A 254 -17.54 2.16 -5.41
N SER A 255 -17.67 1.55 -6.59
CA SER A 255 -18.93 0.98 -7.09
C SER A 255 -19.29 -0.35 -6.43
#